data_AF-K1TSD5-F1
#
_entry.id   AF-K1TSD5-F1
#
_cell.length_a   1.000
_cell.length_b   1.000
_cell.length_c   1.000
_cell.angle_alpha   90.00
_cell.angle_beta   90.00
_cell.angle_gamma   90.00
#
_symmetry.space_group_name_H-M   'P 1'
#
loop_
_entity.id
_entity.type
_entity.pdbx_description
1 polymer ?
#
loop_
_entity_poly.entity_id
_entity_poly.type
_entity_poly.pdbx_seq_one_letter_code
_entity_poly.pdbx_strand_id
1 'polypeptide(L)'
;YLTFALILAVFGIFSIGGQQQFVVSSSSLDETWKIGETVGFLARAYSDTAHPMIEEIIRTATSYTVFFWLIVLIFSVIFFSREYTDSTIKIAIASGQSRIKFFVAKYIVITITSIFLYFSFIMIAFIIECAKFNIPIQLFPMLKIAGLNCMIMGAFIGITLMLCVIFKHTAIVVGAMSLFTFSGPLIYMMTWDNMSAQSWRVLTYLKINPMYYWMNTCSYNLI
;
A
#
# COMPACT_ATOMS: atom_id res chain seq x y z
N TYR A 1 10.23 -5.57 16.86
CA TYR A 1 9.57 -6.87 17.06
C TYR A 1 8.15 -6.89 16.47
N LEU A 2 7.23 -6.00 16.89
CA LEU A 2 5.85 -5.99 16.37
C LEU A 2 5.75 -5.85 14.83
N THR A 3 6.42 -4.87 14.22
CA THR A 3 6.39 -4.65 12.76
C THR A 3 6.84 -5.87 11.97
N PHE A 4 7.92 -6.52 12.40
CA PHE A 4 8.43 -7.73 11.76
C PHE A 4 7.47 -8.91 11.90
N ALA A 5 6.86 -9.10 13.08
CA ALA A 5 5.85 -10.13 13.29
C ALA A 5 4.61 -9.92 12.41
N LEU A 6 4.15 -8.67 12.24
CA LEU A 6 3.03 -8.37 11.34
C LEU A 6 3.38 -8.64 9.86
N ILE A 7 4.62 -8.34 9.44
CA ILE A 7 5.08 -8.66 8.07
C ILE A 7 5.08 -10.17 7.85
N LEU A 8 5.60 -10.94 8.80
CA LEU A 8 5.57 -12.40 8.73
C LEU A 8 4.14 -12.95 8.70
N ALA A 9 3.20 -12.34 9.44
CA ALA A 9 1.80 -12.74 9.41
C ALA A 9 1.18 -12.50 8.02
N VAL A 10 1.40 -11.32 7.42
CA VAL A 10 0.93 -11.02 6.05
C VAL A 10 1.57 -11.95 5.03
N PHE A 11 2.86 -12.26 5.19
CA PHE A 11 3.56 -13.21 4.33
C PHE A 11 3.02 -14.65 4.48
N GLY A 12 2.66 -15.06 5.69
CA GLY A 12 2.00 -16.35 5.95
C GLY A 12 0.64 -16.43 5.25
N ILE A 13 -0.17 -15.36 5.32
CA ILE A 13 -1.45 -15.27 4.60
C ILE A 13 -1.23 -15.37 3.09
N PHE A 14 -0.26 -14.64 2.54
CA PHE A 14 0.10 -14.72 1.12
C PHE A 14 0.49 -16.15 0.70
N SER A 15 1.33 -16.82 1.50
CA SER A 15 1.89 -18.12 1.14
C SER A 15 0.85 -19.24 1.19
N ILE A 16 -0.04 -19.21 2.18
CA ILE A 16 -1.05 -20.26 2.44
C ILE A 16 -2.36 -19.98 1.69
N GLY A 17 -2.67 -18.73 1.39
CA GLY A 17 -3.93 -18.33 0.77
C GLY A 17 -4.10 -18.90 -0.64
N GLY A 18 -5.27 -19.44 -0.97
CA GLY A 18 -5.62 -19.94 -2.31
C GLY A 18 -5.89 -18.82 -3.32
N GLN A 19 -6.80 -19.06 -4.26
CA GLN A 19 -7.39 -17.94 -5.00
C GLN A 19 -8.19 -17.08 -4.02
N GLN A 20 -7.83 -15.80 -3.93
CA GLN A 20 -8.50 -14.86 -3.04
C GLN A 20 -8.94 -13.64 -3.83
N GLN A 21 -10.24 -13.44 -3.81
CA GLN A 21 -10.92 -12.27 -4.35
C GLN A 21 -11.60 -11.62 -3.16
N PHE A 22 -11.10 -10.45 -2.77
CA PHE A 22 -11.72 -9.66 -1.72
C PHE A 22 -11.99 -8.30 -2.31
N VAL A 23 -13.23 -7.81 -2.18
CA VAL A 23 -13.71 -6.54 -2.75
C VAL A 23 -13.14 -6.29 -4.15
N VAL A 24 -13.84 -6.75 -5.18
CA VAL A 24 -13.40 -6.59 -6.56
C VAL A 24 -14.54 -6.02 -7.38
N SER A 25 -14.21 -5.16 -8.33
CA SER A 25 -15.12 -4.65 -9.36
C SER A 25 -14.47 -4.82 -10.73
N SER A 26 -15.30 -5.09 -11.74
CA SER A 26 -14.85 -5.27 -13.11
C SER A 26 -15.86 -4.69 -14.08
N SER A 27 -15.33 -4.06 -15.13
CA SER A 27 -16.12 -3.59 -16.27
C SER A 27 -16.24 -4.63 -17.38
N SER A 28 -15.65 -5.84 -17.23
CA SER A 28 -15.76 -6.90 -18.25
C SER A 28 -17.14 -7.58 -18.17
N LEU A 29 -17.81 -7.71 -19.32
CA LEU A 29 -19.09 -8.42 -19.41
C LEU A 29 -18.95 -9.94 -19.25
N ASP A 30 -17.79 -10.47 -19.62
CA ASP A 30 -17.41 -11.86 -19.39
C ASP A 30 -16.54 -11.87 -18.14
N GLU A 31 -16.91 -12.62 -17.09
CA GLU A 31 -16.29 -12.73 -15.74
C GLU A 31 -14.76 -13.03 -15.69
N THR A 32 -14.08 -12.90 -16.82
CA THR A 32 -12.63 -12.84 -17.00
C THR A 32 -12.02 -11.62 -16.28
N TRP A 33 -11.10 -11.91 -15.35
CA TRP A 33 -10.39 -10.90 -14.55
C TRP A 33 -9.26 -10.21 -15.32
N LYS A 34 -9.59 -9.62 -16.47
CA LYS A 34 -8.63 -8.99 -17.39
C LYS A 34 -7.88 -7.84 -16.73
N ILE A 35 -6.60 -7.74 -17.07
CA ILE A 35 -5.74 -6.64 -16.64
C ILE A 35 -6.28 -5.32 -17.22
N GLY A 36 -6.28 -4.24 -16.43
CA GLY A 36 -6.78 -2.92 -16.83
C GLY A 36 -8.30 -2.73 -16.77
N GLU A 37 -9.10 -3.79 -16.85
CA GLU A 37 -10.59 -3.76 -16.79
C GLU A 37 -11.14 -4.21 -15.43
N THR A 38 -10.26 -4.48 -14.47
CA THR A 38 -10.60 -4.99 -13.14
C THR A 38 -9.82 -4.22 -12.08
N VAL A 39 -10.47 -3.91 -10.95
CA VAL A 39 -9.83 -3.34 -9.77
C VAL A 39 -10.27 -4.07 -8.52
N GLY A 40 -9.34 -4.24 -7.59
CA GLY A 40 -9.61 -4.84 -6.28
C GLY A 40 -8.48 -5.72 -5.80
N PHE A 41 -8.73 -6.46 -4.72
CA PHE A 41 -7.76 -7.39 -4.17
C PHE A 41 -7.86 -8.72 -4.90
N LEU A 42 -7.01 -8.88 -5.91
CA LEU A 42 -7.01 -10.00 -6.85
C LEU A 42 -5.73 -10.82 -6.72
N ALA A 43 -5.75 -11.80 -5.82
CA ALA A 43 -4.64 -12.72 -5.64
C ALA A 43 -4.92 -14.06 -6.34
N ARG A 44 -4.00 -14.47 -7.22
CA ARG A 44 -4.05 -15.74 -7.96
C ARG A 44 -5.30 -15.90 -8.85
N ALA A 45 -5.93 -14.78 -9.19
CA ALA A 45 -7.00 -14.68 -10.17
C ALA A 45 -6.38 -14.54 -11.56
N TYR A 46 -5.98 -15.67 -12.15
CA TYR A 46 -5.36 -15.75 -13.47
C TYR A 46 -6.41 -16.02 -14.53
N SER A 47 -6.28 -15.38 -15.69
CA SER A 47 -7.14 -15.63 -16.85
C SER A 47 -6.90 -17.03 -17.43
N ASP A 48 -5.63 -17.46 -17.48
CA ASP A 48 -5.23 -18.85 -17.74
C ASP A 48 -4.50 -19.41 -16.51
N THR A 49 -5.06 -20.46 -15.91
CA THR A 49 -4.48 -21.11 -14.73
C THR A 49 -3.25 -21.96 -15.08
N ALA A 50 -3.07 -22.35 -16.35
CA ALA A 50 -1.91 -23.12 -16.79
C ALA A 50 -0.73 -22.21 -17.17
N HIS A 51 -0.99 -21.09 -17.86
CA HIS A 51 0.03 -20.15 -18.32
C HIS A 51 -0.34 -18.70 -18.00
N PRO A 52 -0.23 -18.28 -16.72
CA PRO A 52 -0.59 -16.92 -16.32
C PRO A 52 0.35 -15.88 -16.95
N MET A 53 -0.19 -14.69 -17.25
CA MET A 53 0.64 -13.60 -17.76
C MET A 53 1.53 -13.00 -16.66
N ILE A 54 2.69 -12.47 -17.03
CA ILE A 54 3.62 -11.86 -16.06
C ILE A 54 2.98 -10.71 -15.28
N GLU A 55 2.07 -9.96 -15.91
CA GLU A 55 1.33 -8.86 -15.29
C GLU A 55 0.35 -9.36 -14.22
N GLU A 56 -0.31 -10.51 -14.44
CA GLU A 56 -1.20 -11.13 -13.47
C GLU A 56 -0.44 -11.69 -12.26
N ILE A 57 0.81 -12.15 -12.49
CA ILE A 57 1.74 -12.55 -11.42
C ILE A 57 2.15 -11.33 -10.59
N ILE A 58 2.51 -10.21 -11.22
CA ILE A 58 2.85 -8.98 -10.52
C ILE A 58 1.64 -8.42 -9.76
N ARG A 59 0.43 -8.45 -10.35
CA ARG A 59 -0.82 -8.10 -9.66
C ARG A 59 -1.03 -8.98 -8.43
N THR A 60 -0.80 -10.28 -8.53
CA THR A 60 -0.92 -11.21 -7.40
C THR A 60 0.10 -10.88 -6.30
N ALA A 61 1.37 -10.65 -6.65
CA ALA A 61 2.43 -10.31 -5.70
C ALA A 61 2.16 -8.96 -4.99
N THR A 62 1.49 -8.03 -5.66
CA THR A 62 1.17 -6.70 -5.13
C THR A 62 -0.18 -6.63 -4.41
N SER A 63 -1.11 -7.55 -4.64
CA SER A 63 -2.49 -7.50 -4.10
C SER A 63 -2.55 -7.48 -2.57
N TYR A 64 -1.70 -8.25 -1.89
CA TYR A 64 -1.69 -8.29 -0.41
C TYR A 64 -0.98 -7.11 0.23
N THR A 65 -0.40 -6.23 -0.57
CA THR A 65 0.36 -5.11 -0.03
C THR A 65 -0.52 -4.09 0.68
N VAL A 66 -1.85 -4.10 0.49
CA VAL A 66 -2.83 -3.31 1.29
C VAL A 66 -2.62 -3.45 2.80
N PHE A 67 -2.40 -4.67 3.28
CA PHE A 67 -2.17 -4.94 4.69
C PHE A 67 -0.80 -4.44 5.12
N PHE A 68 0.17 -4.44 4.21
CA PHE A 68 1.47 -3.81 4.41
C PHE A 68 1.33 -2.30 4.65
N TRP A 69 0.41 -1.61 4.00
CA TRP A 69 0.16 -0.18 4.28
C TRP A 69 -0.29 0.09 5.72
N LEU A 70 -1.07 -0.81 6.32
CA LEU A 70 -1.41 -0.72 7.75
C LEU A 70 -0.20 -0.96 8.65
N ILE A 71 0.69 -1.87 8.26
CA ILE A 71 1.95 -2.10 8.98
C ILE A 71 2.81 -0.85 8.93
N VAL A 72 2.93 -0.21 7.76
CA VAL A 72 3.65 1.05 7.57
C VAL A 72 3.02 2.16 8.39
N LEU A 73 1.68 2.25 8.44
CA LEU A 73 0.95 3.19 9.28
C LEU A 73 1.31 3.02 10.76
N ILE A 74 1.14 1.81 11.29
CA ILE A 74 1.41 1.50 12.71
C ILE A 74 2.88 1.75 13.04
N PHE A 75 3.79 1.31 12.18
CA PHE A 75 5.23 1.56 12.32
C PHE A 75 5.55 3.05 12.35
N SER A 76 5.00 3.83 11.41
CA SER A 76 5.22 5.28 11.30
C SER A 76 4.74 6.01 12.55
N VAL A 77 3.53 5.69 13.02
CA VAL A 77 2.97 6.33 14.22
C VAL A 77 3.76 5.95 15.46
N ILE A 78 4.04 4.67 15.70
CA ILE A 78 4.81 4.24 16.88
C ILE A 78 6.20 4.89 16.89
N PHE A 79 6.90 4.86 15.75
CA PHE A 79 8.26 5.39 15.66
C PHE A 79 8.32 6.91 15.79
N PHE A 80 7.31 7.61 15.26
CA PHE A 80 7.22 9.06 15.40
C PHE A 80 6.83 9.47 16.81
N SER A 81 5.83 8.82 17.39
CA SER A 81 5.23 9.23 18.66
C SER A 81 6.04 8.84 19.89
N ARG A 82 6.91 7.82 19.81
CA ARG A 82 7.76 7.42 20.94
C ARG A 82 8.54 8.60 21.55
N GLU A 83 9.08 9.47 20.70
CA GLU A 83 9.87 10.61 21.16
C GLU A 83 9.02 11.81 21.64
N TYR A 84 7.74 11.85 21.26
CA TYR A 84 6.77 12.79 21.85
C TYR A 84 6.42 12.37 23.28
N THR A 85 6.21 11.06 23.50
CA THR A 85 5.90 10.50 24.81
C THR A 85 7.10 10.61 25.76
N ASP A 86 8.30 10.29 25.27
CA ASP A 86 9.53 10.31 26.07
C ASP A 86 10.08 11.73 26.31
N SER A 87 9.36 12.78 25.85
CA SER A 87 9.75 14.20 25.91
C SER A 87 11.14 14.54 25.33
N THR A 88 11.79 13.59 24.66
CA THR A 88 13.12 13.74 24.05
C THR A 88 13.13 14.82 22.98
N ILE A 89 11.98 15.07 22.33
CA ILE A 89 11.80 16.18 21.39
C ILE A 89 12.03 17.53 22.06
N LYS A 90 11.61 17.71 23.32
CA LYS A 90 11.82 18.97 24.06
C LYS A 90 13.31 19.18 24.33
N ILE A 91 14.06 18.11 24.59
CA ILE A 91 15.51 18.15 24.80
C ILE A 91 16.24 18.51 23.50
N ALA A 92 15.85 17.90 22.37
CA ALA A 92 16.41 18.23 21.06
C ALA A 92 16.14 19.69 20.64
N ILE A 93 14.95 20.21 20.96
CA ILE A 93 14.63 21.62 20.70
C ILE A 93 15.41 22.55 21.65
N ALA A 94 15.54 22.17 22.93
CA ALA A 94 16.32 22.92 23.91
C ALA A 94 17.81 22.95 23.58
N SER A 95 18.34 21.94 22.87
CA SER A 95 19.71 21.93 22.34
C SER A 95 19.88 22.70 21.03
N GLY A 96 18.86 23.43 20.58
CA GLY A 96 18.92 24.33 19.42
C GLY A 96 18.56 23.70 18.08
N GLN A 97 18.07 22.45 18.04
CA GLN A 97 17.64 21.83 16.78
C GLN A 97 16.26 22.36 16.34
N SER A 98 16.15 22.68 15.05
CA SER A 98 14.88 23.10 14.46
C SER A 98 13.90 21.93 14.36
N ARG A 99 12.61 22.17 14.65
CA ARG A 99 11.54 21.17 14.55
C ARG A 99 11.40 20.56 13.15
N ILE A 100 11.64 21.36 12.11
CA ILE A 100 11.54 20.91 10.71
C ILE A 100 12.63 19.91 10.36
N LYS A 101 13.90 20.18 10.71
CA LYS A 101 15.01 19.22 10.47
C LYS A 101 14.76 17.87 11.14
N PHE A 102 14.23 17.91 12.36
CA PHE A 102 13.86 16.70 13.09
C PHE A 102 12.72 15.93 12.39
N PHE A 103 11.67 16.61 11.95
CA PHE A 103 10.57 16.01 11.21
C PHE A 103 11.05 15.36 9.90
N VAL A 104 11.85 16.09 9.11
CA VAL A 104 12.41 15.61 7.84
C VAL A 104 13.30 14.38 8.07
N ALA A 105 14.15 14.40 9.10
CA ALA A 105 14.99 13.25 9.43
C ALA A 105 14.14 12.00 9.74
N LYS A 106 13.08 12.12 10.55
CA LYS A 106 12.17 11.02 10.84
C LYS A 106 11.44 10.53 9.59
N TYR A 107 10.92 11.45 8.79
CA TYR A 107 10.26 11.10 7.54
C TYR A 107 11.18 10.29 6.63
N ILE A 108 12.44 10.70 6.46
CA ILE A 108 13.45 9.98 5.66
C ILE A 108 13.70 8.59 6.22
N VAL A 109 13.96 8.46 7.53
CA VAL A 109 14.27 7.16 8.17
C VAL A 109 13.10 6.19 8.04
N ILE A 110 11.88 6.64 8.34
CA ILE A 110 10.66 5.83 8.24
C ILE A 110 10.43 5.41 6.79
N THR A 111 10.59 6.34 5.84
CA THR A 111 10.39 6.07 4.41
C THR A 111 11.39 5.06 3.88
N ILE A 112 12.70 5.23 4.15
CA ILE A 112 13.74 4.29 3.69
C ILE A 112 13.51 2.89 4.26
N THR A 113 13.22 2.80 5.56
CA THR A 113 12.96 1.51 6.22
C THR A 113 11.71 0.84 5.64
N SER A 114 10.65 1.61 5.41
CA SER A 114 9.40 1.11 4.82
C SER A 114 9.60 0.65 3.37
N ILE A 115 10.34 1.41 2.56
CA ILE A 115 10.70 1.04 1.17
C ILE A 115 11.48 -0.27 1.15
N PHE A 116 12.49 -0.41 2.01
CA PHE A 116 13.29 -1.62 2.06
C PHE A 116 12.45 -2.87 2.41
N LEU A 117 11.59 -2.76 3.43
CA LEU A 117 10.72 -3.86 3.85
C LEU A 117 9.65 -4.18 2.79
N TYR A 118 9.06 -3.15 2.19
CA TYR A 118 8.04 -3.29 1.14
C TYR A 118 8.64 -3.98 -0.09
N PHE A 119 9.78 -3.48 -0.57
CA PHE A 119 10.46 -4.05 -1.73
C PHE A 119 10.86 -5.50 -1.48
N SER A 120 11.40 -5.81 -0.31
CA SER A 120 11.74 -7.18 0.08
C SER A 120 10.51 -8.10 0.05
N PHE A 121 9.38 -7.65 0.59
CA PHE A 121 8.13 -8.43 0.60
C PHE A 121 7.66 -8.77 -0.83
N ILE A 122 7.55 -7.77 -1.71
CA ILE A 122 7.00 -8.00 -3.05
C ILE A 122 7.99 -8.78 -3.92
N MET A 123 9.30 -8.56 -3.79
CA MET A 123 10.29 -9.34 -4.52
C MET A 123 10.22 -10.82 -4.17
N ILE A 124 10.10 -11.16 -2.88
CA ILE A 124 9.95 -12.55 -2.45
C ILE A 124 8.63 -13.13 -2.97
N ALA A 125 7.51 -12.40 -2.83
CA ALA A 125 6.21 -12.83 -3.33
C ALA A 125 6.23 -13.08 -4.86
N PHE A 126 6.87 -12.20 -5.62
CA PHE A 126 7.02 -12.31 -7.06
C PHE A 126 7.88 -13.51 -7.48
N ILE A 127 9.01 -13.73 -6.80
CA ILE A 127 9.88 -14.89 -7.08
C ILE A 127 9.14 -16.20 -6.82
N ILE A 128 8.37 -16.29 -5.73
CA ILE A 128 7.57 -17.48 -5.41
C ILE A 128 6.55 -17.79 -6.50
N GLU A 129 5.80 -16.79 -6.96
CA GLU A 129 4.79 -17.00 -8.00
C GLU A 129 5.42 -17.31 -9.37
N CYS A 130 6.53 -16.65 -9.74
CA CYS A 130 7.29 -17.02 -10.95
C CYS A 130 7.79 -18.46 -10.90
N ALA A 131 8.33 -18.91 -9.76
CA ALA A 131 8.81 -20.27 -9.57
C ALA A 131 7.67 -21.31 -9.66
N LYS A 132 6.49 -20.98 -9.12
CA LYS A 132 5.32 -21.87 -9.14
C LYS A 132 4.83 -22.20 -10.55
N PHE A 133 4.87 -21.23 -11.45
CA PHE A 133 4.42 -21.39 -12.84
C PHE A 133 5.56 -21.59 -13.84
N ASN A 134 6.81 -21.70 -13.35
CA ASN A 134 8.02 -21.85 -14.15
C ASN A 134 8.17 -20.75 -15.24
N ILE A 135 7.78 -19.51 -14.90
CA ILE A 135 7.84 -18.35 -15.79
C ILE A 135 9.17 -17.61 -15.56
N PRO A 136 9.86 -17.15 -16.62
CA PRO A 136 11.11 -16.42 -16.48
C PRO A 136 10.90 -15.10 -15.71
N ILE A 137 11.79 -14.84 -14.75
CA ILE A 137 11.75 -13.64 -13.92
C ILE A 137 12.05 -12.41 -14.77
N GLN A 138 11.03 -11.55 -14.98
CA GLN A 138 11.18 -10.26 -15.64
C GLN A 138 11.24 -9.13 -14.60
N LEU A 139 12.43 -8.59 -14.36
CA LEU A 139 12.63 -7.58 -13.32
C LEU A 139 12.11 -6.19 -13.71
N PHE A 140 12.19 -5.79 -14.98
CA PHE A 140 11.82 -4.44 -15.41
C PHE A 140 10.35 -4.09 -15.17
N PRO A 141 9.35 -4.93 -15.57
CA PRO A 141 7.94 -4.62 -15.30
C PRO A 141 7.65 -4.56 -13.80
N MET A 142 8.24 -5.47 -13.04
CA MET A 142 8.12 -5.53 -11.58
C MET A 142 8.68 -4.28 -10.90
N LEU A 143 9.88 -3.83 -11.30
CA LEU A 143 10.53 -2.66 -10.73
C LEU A 143 9.74 -1.37 -11.03
N LYS A 144 9.12 -1.27 -12.22
CA LYS A 144 8.25 -0.14 -12.58
C LYS A 144 7.06 -0.01 -11.62
N ILE A 145 6.34 -1.11 -11.38
CA ILE A 145 5.20 -1.15 -10.46
C ILE A 145 5.65 -0.90 -9.01
N ALA A 146 6.73 -1.54 -8.57
CA ALA A 146 7.28 -1.33 -7.23
C ALA A 146 7.71 0.12 -7.00
N GLY A 147 8.35 0.76 -7.98
CA GLY A 147 8.78 2.16 -7.90
C GLY A 147 7.61 3.14 -7.73
N LEU A 148 6.53 2.96 -8.51
CA LEU A 148 5.31 3.76 -8.37
C LEU A 148 4.66 3.59 -6.99
N ASN A 149 4.56 2.36 -6.50
CA ASN A 149 4.03 2.09 -5.16
C ASN A 149 4.91 2.69 -4.04
N CYS A 150 6.23 2.74 -4.20
CA CYS A 150 7.11 3.43 -3.26
C CYS A 150 6.85 4.95 -3.19
N MET A 151 6.54 5.60 -4.32
CA MET A 151 6.18 7.03 -4.33
C MET A 151 4.87 7.28 -3.55
N ILE A 152 3.87 6.44 -3.78
CA ILE A 152 2.58 6.50 -3.07
C ILE A 152 2.81 6.30 -1.57
N MET A 153 3.77 5.43 -1.20
CA MET A 153 4.12 5.15 0.20
C MET A 153 4.74 6.35 0.89
N GLY A 154 5.64 7.06 0.21
CA GLY A 154 6.16 8.33 0.71
C GLY A 154 5.04 9.33 1.02
N ALA A 155 4.10 9.51 0.09
CA ALA A 155 2.96 10.42 0.29
C ALA A 155 2.09 10.01 1.50
N PHE A 156 1.78 8.72 1.62
CA PHE A 156 1.00 8.18 2.74
C PHE A 156 1.68 8.38 4.11
N ILE A 157 3.00 8.12 4.18
CA ILE A 157 3.79 8.38 5.39
C ILE A 157 3.77 9.88 5.70
N GLY A 158 3.95 10.74 4.70
CA GLY A 158 3.92 12.20 4.86
C GLY A 158 2.61 12.69 5.48
N ILE A 159 1.47 12.25 4.96
CA ILE A 159 0.14 12.58 5.50
C ILE A 159 0.02 12.08 6.95
N THR A 160 0.41 10.83 7.20
CA THR A 160 0.36 10.23 8.55
C THR A 160 1.15 11.05 9.56
N LEU A 161 2.40 11.42 9.23
CA LEU A 161 3.24 12.19 10.15
C LEU A 161 2.72 13.61 10.36
N MET A 162 2.16 14.24 9.34
CA MET A 162 1.51 15.55 9.48
C MET A 162 0.32 15.47 10.46
N LEU A 163 -0.51 14.41 10.36
CA LEU A 163 -1.59 14.20 11.31
C LEU A 163 -1.09 13.90 12.73
N CYS A 164 0.02 13.16 12.89
CA CYS A 164 0.65 12.97 14.20
C CYS A 164 1.15 14.29 14.83
N VAL A 165 1.52 15.29 14.01
CA VAL A 165 1.90 16.62 14.52
C VAL A 165 0.66 17.41 14.97
N ILE A 166 -0.44 17.32 14.20
CA ILE A 166 -1.69 18.04 14.48
C ILE A 166 -2.42 17.43 15.69
N PHE A 167 -2.54 16.10 15.72
CA PHE A 167 -3.26 15.36 16.74
C PHE A 167 -2.30 14.76 17.75
N LYS A 168 -2.39 15.20 19.02
CA LYS A 168 -1.57 14.67 20.11
C LYS A 168 -1.90 13.21 20.46
N HIS A 169 -3.12 12.75 20.15
CA HIS A 169 -3.56 11.39 20.45
C HIS A 169 -3.28 10.45 19.28
N THR A 170 -2.27 9.60 19.44
CA THR A 170 -1.80 8.66 18.42
C THR A 170 -2.87 7.65 18.00
N ALA A 171 -3.71 7.21 18.94
CA ALA A 171 -4.81 6.29 18.67
C ALA A 171 -5.83 6.86 17.67
N ILE A 172 -6.11 8.17 17.77
CA ILE A 172 -7.00 8.86 16.82
C ILE A 172 -6.38 8.85 15.43
N VAL A 173 -5.07 9.14 15.33
CA VAL A 173 -4.36 9.12 14.04
C VAL A 173 -4.36 7.73 13.42
N VAL A 174 -4.04 6.68 14.19
CA VAL A 174 -4.07 5.30 13.70
C VAL A 174 -5.48 4.91 13.25
N GLY A 175 -6.51 5.21 14.04
CA GLY A 175 -7.90 4.89 13.71
C GLY A 175 -8.37 5.61 12.44
N ALA A 176 -8.16 6.93 12.37
CA ALA A 176 -8.57 7.74 11.23
C ALA A 176 -7.82 7.35 9.95
N MET A 177 -6.50 7.14 10.03
CA MET A 177 -5.71 6.73 8.88
C MET A 177 -6.01 5.31 8.44
N SER A 178 -6.33 4.38 9.35
CA SER A 178 -6.75 3.02 8.98
C SER A 178 -8.06 3.05 8.20
N LEU A 179 -9.04 3.84 8.67
CA LEU A 179 -10.30 4.06 7.94
C LEU A 179 -10.02 4.72 6.59
N PHE A 180 -9.14 5.72 6.53
CA PHE A 180 -8.75 6.37 5.28
C PHE A 180 -8.11 5.39 4.28
N THR A 181 -7.22 4.50 4.75
CA THR A 181 -6.59 3.47 3.91
C THR A 181 -7.61 2.53 3.28
N PHE A 182 -8.64 2.10 4.01
CA PHE A 182 -9.65 1.18 3.47
C PHE A 182 -10.75 1.87 2.68
N SER A 183 -11.16 3.07 3.08
CA SER A 183 -12.27 3.77 2.42
C SER A 183 -11.94 4.19 0.98
N GLY A 184 -10.68 4.49 0.67
CA GLY A 184 -10.23 4.79 -0.70
C GLY A 184 -10.55 3.65 -1.68
N PRO A 185 -10.00 2.44 -1.49
CA PRO A 185 -10.30 1.30 -2.33
C PRO A 185 -11.80 0.97 -2.34
N LEU A 186 -12.47 0.94 -1.18
CA LEU A 186 -13.89 0.61 -1.10
C LEU A 186 -14.77 1.53 -1.96
N ILE A 187 -14.58 2.85 -1.83
CA ILE A 187 -15.34 3.83 -2.61
C ILE A 187 -14.97 3.74 -4.09
N TYR A 188 -13.68 3.52 -4.40
CA TYR A 188 -13.26 3.41 -5.79
C TYR A 188 -13.95 2.23 -6.48
N MET A 189 -13.98 1.07 -5.85
CA MET A 189 -14.62 -0.13 -6.41
C MET A 189 -16.13 0.02 -6.54
N MET A 190 -16.80 0.63 -5.56
CA MET A 190 -18.24 0.91 -5.64
C MET A 190 -18.60 1.84 -6.81
N THR A 191 -17.65 2.64 -7.28
CA THR A 191 -17.88 3.68 -8.29
C THR A 191 -17.20 3.40 -9.62
N TRP A 192 -16.53 2.25 -9.75
CA TRP A 192 -15.70 1.88 -10.91
C TRP A 192 -16.48 1.98 -12.23
N ASP A 193 -17.64 1.32 -12.32
CA ASP A 193 -18.42 1.23 -13.57
C ASP A 193 -18.94 2.57 -14.08
N ASN A 194 -19.14 3.54 -13.18
CA ASN A 194 -19.73 4.84 -13.50
C ASN A 194 -18.90 5.99 -12.91
N MET A 195 -17.57 5.90 -13.00
CA MET A 195 -16.68 6.85 -12.35
C MET A 195 -16.84 8.27 -12.90
N SER A 196 -17.03 8.42 -14.22
CA SER A 196 -17.23 9.73 -14.88
C SER A 196 -18.54 10.42 -14.50
N ALA A 197 -19.55 9.66 -14.06
CA ALA A 197 -20.83 10.18 -13.63
C ALA A 197 -20.88 10.51 -12.12
N GLN A 198 -19.81 10.22 -11.36
CA GLN A 198 -19.78 10.49 -9.93
C GLN A 198 -19.69 11.99 -9.63
N SER A 199 -20.20 12.36 -8.46
CA SER A 199 -20.08 13.73 -7.97
C SER A 199 -18.62 14.14 -7.81
N TRP A 200 -18.34 15.44 -8.00
CA TRP A 200 -17.00 15.99 -7.84
C TRP A 200 -16.39 15.70 -6.45
N ARG A 201 -17.22 15.61 -5.40
CA ARG A 201 -16.78 15.30 -4.03
C ARG A 201 -16.15 13.92 -3.92
N VAL A 202 -16.79 12.92 -4.54
CA VAL A 202 -16.29 11.53 -4.58
C VAL A 202 -14.98 11.48 -5.37
N LEU A 203 -14.94 12.12 -6.54
CA LEU A 203 -13.73 12.18 -7.37
C LEU A 203 -12.56 12.86 -6.66
N THR A 204 -12.81 13.99 -5.99
CA THR A 204 -11.78 14.69 -5.20
C THR A 204 -11.30 13.83 -4.04
N TYR A 205 -12.20 13.17 -3.32
CA TYR A 205 -11.84 12.27 -2.23
C TYR A 205 -10.92 11.13 -2.71
N LEU A 206 -11.27 10.47 -3.81
CA LEU A 206 -10.46 9.40 -4.39
C LEU A 206 -9.07 9.90 -4.82
N LYS A 207 -8.99 11.06 -5.48
CA LYS A 207 -7.71 11.66 -5.91
C LYS A 207 -6.81 12.10 -4.75
N ILE A 208 -7.35 12.40 -3.58
CA ILE A 208 -6.54 12.73 -2.40
C ILE A 208 -6.07 11.46 -1.68
N ASN A 209 -6.78 10.34 -1.85
CA ASN A 209 -6.46 9.11 -1.18
C ASN A 209 -5.31 8.36 -1.87
N PRO A 210 -4.15 8.13 -1.21
CA PRO A 210 -3.02 7.42 -1.82
C PRO A 210 -3.40 6.02 -2.32
N MET A 211 -4.37 5.38 -1.67
CA MET A 211 -4.78 4.02 -1.99
C MET A 211 -5.53 3.91 -3.33
N TYR A 212 -6.10 5.02 -3.83
CA TYR A 212 -6.64 5.10 -5.19
C TYR A 212 -5.54 4.83 -6.24
N TYR A 213 -4.41 5.51 -6.10
CA TYR A 213 -3.26 5.33 -6.99
C TYR A 213 -2.61 3.96 -6.84
N TRP A 214 -2.55 3.43 -5.62
CA TRP A 214 -2.03 2.10 -5.37
C TRP A 214 -2.87 1.04 -6.11
N MET A 215 -4.19 1.12 -6.02
CA MET A 215 -5.07 0.14 -6.66
C MET A 215 -4.98 0.21 -8.19
N ASN A 216 -4.87 1.41 -8.76
CA ASN A 216 -4.63 1.60 -10.19
C ASN A 216 -3.29 1.02 -10.64
N THR A 217 -2.23 1.26 -9.86
CA THR A 217 -0.90 0.76 -10.17
C THR A 217 -0.86 -0.77 -10.13
N CYS A 218 -1.43 -1.39 -9.09
CA CYS A 218 -1.49 -2.85 -8.95
C CYS A 218 -2.38 -3.53 -10.00
N SER A 219 -3.38 -2.82 -10.52
CA SER A 219 -4.30 -3.34 -11.54
C SER A 219 -3.89 -2.99 -12.98
N TYR A 220 -2.74 -2.32 -13.15
CA TYR A 220 -2.24 -1.78 -14.42
C TYR A 220 -3.20 -0.80 -15.10
N ASN A 221 -4.11 -0.18 -14.34
CA ASN A 221 -4.99 0.87 -14.82
C ASN A 221 -4.28 2.23 -14.72
N LEU A 222 -3.27 2.43 -15.56
CA LEU A 222 -2.43 3.63 -15.62
C LEU A 222 -2.96 4.57 -16.71
N ILE A 223 -4.12 5.17 -16.49
CA ILE A 223 -4.72 6.21 -17.36
C ILE A 223 -4.39 7.60 -16.82
#